data_AF-A0A3D8P0G5-F1
#
_entry.id   AF-A0A3D8P0G5-F1
#
_cell.length_a   1.000
_cell.length_b   1.000
_cell.length_c   1.000
_cell.angle_alpha   90.00
_cell.angle_beta   90.00
_cell.angle_gamma   90.00
#
_symmetry.space_group_name_H-M   'P 1'
#
loop_
_entity.id
_entity.type
_entity.pdbx_description
1 polymer ?
#
loop_
_entity_poly.entity_id
_entity_poly.type
_entity_poly.pdbx_seq_one_letter_code
_entity_poly.pdbx_strand_id
1 'polypeptide(L)'
;YLPRLVYIHEGKEEVGKGRFKLKRPYYLGGIYPDTDELWLDVLTYIEEHYELHDVERIYLCGDGDRWIKRGLEFLPKSVFVLDLFHLDK
;
A
#
# COMPACT_ATOMS: atom_id res chain seq x y z
N TYR A 1 -1.15 20.37 6.92
CA TYR A 1 -1.46 19.02 6.42
C TYR A 1 -0.21 18.17 6.54
N LEU A 2 -0.33 16.93 7.02
CA LEU A 2 0.79 16.00 7.07
C LEU A 2 0.96 15.34 5.68
N PRO A 3 2.19 15.19 5.18
CA PRO A 3 2.44 14.43 3.97
C PRO A 3 2.07 12.96 4.19
N ARG A 4 1.53 12.33 3.17
CA ARG A 4 1.23 10.90 3.14
C ARG A 4 2.07 10.23 2.07
N LEU A 5 2.44 8.98 2.32
CA LEU A 5 3.21 8.15 1.41
C LEU A 5 2.56 6.77 1.36
N VAL A 6 2.26 6.31 0.16
CA VAL A 6 1.89 4.93 -0.14
C VAL A 6 2.92 4.40 -1.13
N TYR A 7 3.34 3.15 -0.92
CA TYR A 7 4.17 2.44 -1.90
C TYR A 7 3.52 1.11 -2.26
N ILE A 8 3.56 0.80 -3.55
CA ILE A 8 2.95 -0.38 -4.15
C ILE A 8 4.10 -1.27 -4.62
N HIS A 9 4.07 -2.56 -4.29
CA HIS A 9 5.16 -3.49 -4.63
C HIS A 9 4.67 -4.93 -4.73
N GLU A 10 5.43 -5.75 -5.43
CA GLU A 10 5.09 -7.17 -5.66
C GLU A 10 5.81 -8.11 -4.68
N GLY A 11 5.81 -7.75 -3.42
CA GLY A 11 6.59 -8.43 -2.39
C GLY A 11 8.06 -8.01 -2.35
N LYS A 12 8.89 -8.89 -1.80
CA LYS A 12 10.31 -8.62 -1.50
C LYS A 12 11.21 -9.71 -2.07
N GLU A 13 12.43 -9.33 -2.44
CA GLU A 13 13.48 -10.26 -2.89
C GLU A 13 14.74 -10.10 -2.05
N GLU A 14 15.37 -11.23 -1.73
CA GLU A 14 16.63 -11.24 -0.96
C GLU A 14 17.79 -10.75 -1.84
N VAL A 15 18.58 -9.81 -1.33
CA VAL A 15 19.74 -9.21 -2.02
C VAL A 15 21.06 -9.47 -1.31
N GLY A 16 21.00 -10.23 -0.22
CA GLY A 16 22.13 -10.58 0.63
C GLY A 16 21.61 -11.16 1.92
N LYS A 17 22.51 -11.69 2.75
CA LYS A 17 22.15 -12.42 3.97
C LYS A 17 21.22 -11.60 4.87
N GLY A 18 19.93 -11.96 4.90
CA GLY A 18 18.90 -11.28 5.70
C GLY A 18 18.55 -9.86 5.24
N ARG A 19 18.96 -9.47 4.03
CA ARG A 19 18.66 -8.14 3.44
C ARG A 19 17.71 -8.33 2.28
N PHE A 20 16.61 -7.57 2.29
CA PHE A 20 15.58 -7.63 1.27
C PHE A 20 15.41 -6.28 0.58
N LYS A 21 15.09 -6.29 -0.71
CA LYS A 21 14.57 -5.12 -1.45
C LYS A 21 13.14 -5.37 -1.88
N LEU A 22 12.37 -4.30 -2.04
CA LEU A 22 11.03 -4.37 -2.63
C LEU A 22 11.14 -4.68 -4.13
N LYS A 23 10.24 -5.54 -4.62
CA LYS A 23 10.14 -5.86 -6.05
C LYS A 23 9.23 -4.84 -6.71
N ARG A 24 9.77 -4.16 -7.73
CA ARG A 24 9.07 -3.13 -8.53
C ARG A 24 8.27 -2.13 -7.67
N PRO A 25 8.92 -1.42 -6.74
CA PRO A 25 8.21 -0.46 -5.92
C PRO A 25 7.81 0.76 -6.75
N TYR A 26 6.56 1.19 -6.61
CA TYR A 26 6.06 2.48 -7.09
C TYR A 26 5.62 3.32 -5.90
N TYR A 27 5.91 4.62 -5.93
CA TYR A 27 5.73 5.52 -4.80
C TYR A 27 4.77 6.63 -5.15
N LEU A 28 3.73 6.80 -4.34
CA LEU A 28 2.79 7.91 -4.38
C LEU A 28 2.93 8.68 -3.07
N GLY A 29 3.39 9.93 -3.16
CA GLY A 29 3.67 10.75 -1.99
C GLY A 29 3.29 12.20 -2.24
N GLY A 30 2.67 12.83 -1.24
CA GLY A 30 2.20 14.20 -1.40
C GLY A 30 1.42 14.73 -0.20
N ILE A 31 0.97 15.97 -0.34
CA ILE A 31 0.01 16.58 0.58
C ILE A 31 -1.38 16.29 0.03
N TYR A 32 -2.13 15.47 0.77
CA TYR A 32 -3.49 15.07 0.42
C TYR A 32 -4.47 15.65 1.44
N PRO A 33 -5.20 16.73 1.12
CA PRO A 33 -6.23 17.26 2.00
C PRO A 33 -7.33 16.21 2.25
N ASP A 34 -7.73 15.51 1.20
CA ASP A 34 -8.64 14.37 1.24
C ASP A 34 -7.87 13.06 1.10
N THR A 35 -8.18 12.08 1.95
CA THR A 35 -7.61 10.73 1.85
C THR A 35 -8.14 9.95 0.67
N ASP A 36 -9.35 10.28 0.21
CA ASP A 36 -10.01 9.54 -0.87
C ASP A 36 -9.30 9.80 -2.20
N GLU A 37 -8.83 11.03 -2.45
CA GLU A 37 -7.99 11.37 -3.60
C GLU A 37 -6.73 10.51 -3.66
N LEU A 38 -6.04 10.31 -2.52
CA LEU A 38 -4.88 9.42 -2.45
C LEU A 38 -5.24 7.98 -2.84
N TRP A 39 -6.36 7.45 -2.34
CA TRP A 39 -6.75 6.07 -2.63
C TRP A 39 -7.28 5.88 -4.05
N LEU A 40 -7.88 6.90 -4.66
CA LEU A 40 -8.22 6.92 -6.08
C LEU A 40 -6.96 6.89 -6.95
N ASP A 41 -5.93 7.67 -6.61
CA ASP A 41 -4.64 7.63 -7.32
C ASP A 41 -3.98 6.25 -7.24
N VAL A 42 -4.01 5.63 -6.05
CA VAL A 42 -3.48 4.28 -5.82
C VAL A 42 -4.26 3.25 -6.65
N LEU A 43 -5.60 3.30 -6.63
CA LEU A 43 -6.44 2.40 -7.40
C LEU A 43 -6.19 2.55 -8.90
N THR A 44 -6.16 3.80 -9.39
CA THR A 44 -5.89 4.14 -10.80
C THR A 44 -4.56 3.52 -11.25
N TYR A 45 -3.49 3.70 -10.46
CA TYR A 45 -2.20 3.08 -10.78
C TYR A 45 -2.30 1.56 -10.88
N ILE A 46 -3.00 0.90 -9.95
CA ILE A 46 -3.13 -0.56 -9.96
C ILE A 46 -3.91 -1.02 -11.19
N GLU A 47 -5.02 -0.37 -11.53
CA GLU A 47 -5.84 -0.70 -12.71
C GLU A 47 -5.08 -0.50 -14.02
N GLU A 48 -4.20 0.49 -14.10
CA GLU A 48 -3.36 0.74 -15.29
C GLU A 48 -2.22 -0.27 -15.46
N HIS A 49 -1.75 -0.89 -14.38
CA HIS A 49 -0.54 -1.74 -14.38
C HIS A 49 -0.81 -3.22 -14.15
N TYR A 50 -2.00 -3.60 -13.66
CA TYR A 50 -2.34 -4.97 -13.32
C TYR A 50 -3.75 -5.32 -13.80
N GLU A 51 -3.89 -6.50 -14.40
CA GLU A 51 -5.20 -7.12 -14.63
C GLU A 51 -5.81 -7.54 -13.27
N LEU A 52 -6.70 -6.72 -12.71
CA LEU A 52 -7.30 -6.94 -11.39
C LEU A 52 -7.99 -8.29 -11.23
N HIS A 53 -8.46 -8.89 -12.33
CA HIS A 53 -9.00 -10.24 -12.35
C HIS A 53 -7.97 -11.26 -11.83
N ASP A 54 -6.72 -11.14 -12.27
CA ASP A 54 -5.62 -12.06 -11.98
C ASP A 54 -4.89 -11.74 -10.67
N VAL A 55 -5.12 -10.56 -10.10
CA VAL A 55 -4.64 -10.21 -8.76
C VAL A 55 -5.37 -11.07 -7.72
N GLU A 56 -4.65 -11.95 -7.02
CA GLU A 56 -5.23 -12.80 -5.98
C GLU A 56 -5.65 -11.98 -4.74
N ARG A 57 -4.75 -11.10 -4.28
CA ARG A 57 -4.95 -10.32 -3.05
C ARG A 57 -4.06 -9.08 -3.02
N ILE A 58 -4.60 -7.99 -2.47
CA ILE A 58 -3.85 -6.79 -2.13
C ILE A 58 -3.66 -6.77 -0.61
N TYR A 59 -2.42 -6.68 -0.14
CA TYR A 59 -2.14 -6.53 1.28
C TYR A 59 -1.92 -5.06 1.59
N LEU A 60 -2.83 -4.46 2.36
CA LEU A 60 -2.74 -3.08 2.78
C LEU A 60 -2.06 -3.02 4.15
N CYS A 61 -0.76 -2.73 4.14
CA CYS A 61 0.06 -2.70 5.34
C CYS A 61 0.15 -1.29 5.93
N GLY A 62 0.05 -1.16 7.25
CA GLY A 62 0.26 0.12 7.93
C GLY A 62 0.01 0.09 9.44
N ASP A 63 0.06 1.26 10.08
CA ASP A 63 -0.15 1.44 11.52
C ASP A 63 -1.62 1.35 11.97
N GLY A 64 -2.54 1.25 11.01
CA GLY A 64 -3.98 1.13 11.28
C GLY A 64 -4.70 2.46 11.52
N ASP A 65 -4.04 3.59 11.29
CA ASP A 65 -4.67 4.91 11.31
C ASP A 65 -5.82 4.96 10.29
N ARG A 66 -6.81 5.82 10.55
CA ARG A 66 -8.09 5.87 9.83
C ARG A 66 -7.89 6.09 8.33
N TRP A 67 -6.91 6.90 7.97
CA TRP A 67 -6.60 7.17 6.57
C TRP A 67 -6.04 5.94 5.84
N ILE A 68 -5.32 5.05 6.53
CA ILE A 68 -4.82 3.80 5.95
C ILE A 68 -5.99 2.87 5.73
N LYS A 69 -6.82 2.67 6.76
CA LYS A 69 -7.99 1.77 6.67
C LYS A 69 -8.99 2.19 5.59
N ARG A 70 -9.05 3.50 5.27
CA ARG A 70 -9.86 4.02 4.18
C ARG A 70 -9.57 3.32 2.84
N GLY A 71 -8.32 2.93 2.59
CA GLY A 71 -7.93 2.21 1.37
C GLY A 71 -8.63 0.87 1.16
N LEU A 72 -9.15 0.22 2.21
CA LEU A 72 -9.93 -1.01 2.07
C LEU A 72 -11.24 -0.82 1.31
N GLU A 73 -11.78 0.40 1.32
CA GLU A 73 -13.02 0.73 0.60
C GLU A 73 -12.76 0.94 -0.90
N PHE A 74 -11.52 1.23 -1.28
CA PHE A 74 -11.11 1.51 -2.67
C PHE A 74 -10.46 0.30 -3.34
N LEU A 75 -9.65 -0.46 -2.59
CA LEU A 75 -8.81 -1.51 -3.16
C LEU A 75 -9.55 -2.85 -3.17
N PRO A 76 -9.83 -3.45 -4.35
CA PRO A 76 -10.52 -4.72 -4.42
C PRO A 76 -9.64 -5.85 -3.89
N LYS A 77 -10.27 -6.90 -3.34
CA LYS A 77 -9.58 -8.08 -2.78
C LYS A 77 -8.53 -7.70 -1.71
N SER A 78 -8.68 -6.54 -1.07
CA SER A 78 -7.72 -6.03 -0.11
C SER A 78 -7.91 -6.61 1.28
N VAL A 79 -6.80 -6.82 1.99
CA VAL A 79 -6.77 -7.25 3.39
C VAL A 79 -5.82 -6.35 4.15
N PHE A 80 -6.29 -5.76 5.25
CA PHE A 80 -5.45 -4.96 6.12
C PHE A 80 -4.50 -5.85 6.93
N VAL A 81 -3.23 -5.48 6.95
CA VAL A 81 -2.18 -6.12 7.74
C VAL A 81 -1.58 -5.07 8.66
N LEU A 82 -1.74 -5.26 9.96
CA LEU A 82 -1.13 -4.39 10.95
C LEU A 82 0.39 -4.56 10.91
N ASP A 83 1.11 -3.46 10.83
CA ASP A 83 2.56 -3.49 10.91
C ASP A 83 3.03 -3.97 12.30
N LEU A 84 3.82 -5.04 12.33
CA LEU A 84 4.31 -5.70 13.54
C LEU A 84 5.15 -4.75 14.41
N PHE A 85 5.75 -3.70 13.84
CA PHE A 85 6.47 -2.68 14.62
C PHE A 85 5.56 -1.89 15.57
N HIS A 86 4.25 -1.95 15.41
CA HIS A 86 3.27 -1.29 16.28
C HIS A 86 2.67 -2.21 17.36
N LEU A 87 2.98 -3.51 17.34
CA LEU A 87 2.50 -4.47 18.34
C LEU A 87 3.32 -4.47 19.63
N ASP A 88 4.52 -3.88 19.62
CA ASP A 88 5.49 -3.93 20.72
C ASP A 88 5.66 -2.54 21.37
N LYS A 89 4.60 -2.07 22.05
CA LYS A 89 4.60 -0.85 22.86
C LYS A 89 4.04 -1.09 24.26
#